data_AF-A0A9P5UW25-F1
#
_entry.id   AF-A0A9P5UW25-F1
#
_cell.length_a   1.000
_cell.length_b   1.000
_cell.length_c   1.000
_cell.angle_alpha   90.00
_cell.angle_beta   90.00
_cell.angle_gamma   90.00
#
_symmetry.space_group_name_H-M   'P 1'
#
loop_
_entity.id
_entity.type
_entity.pdbx_description
1 polymer ?
#
loop_
_entity_poly.entity_id
_entity_poly.type
_entity_poly.pdbx_seq_one_letter_code
_entity_poly.pdbx_strand_id
1 'polypeptide(L)'
;KDTMAESKQKRMSDSPSPPNSSPSLAETKRIKRPPSFYADQAAQNSIQSAITVYDRTIYDTATTAMAGVVQSVPDVEYVLHNLRAQRLKERENSLYIPPQAKRTIQSSDDTLFPLMEEALEFLAGSGQVLLLLGDSGGGKSTFNLELEHTLWQIYKKGGPIPLYINLPSIDNPQQNMLDKRLHQLNFSDSQIKELKQQRQFIVICDGYDESQLKKNIYASNLLNQPEQWNAKMVISCRSQYLGSDYRVRFQPTGDRYQQSRTDLIQEAVIAPFSRSQIEQYVEQFVQKATSHVVNPIMPSLTVKGYMDKLSKIPKMIELVSNPYLLTMALQAMPKITNSAQDISAICLTRVGLYDTFIEQWLQMSKLRLGSSTLSMEAQETFEALLDEGFVQQGMNYLKDLAAAIFQHQDGAPVVEYSQIRESKSWKASFFGPDTLQTLLRESSPLTRSGKQYRFFHRSILEYLYSRVVSDPFDSDKTFAYSGPDSSDSVASFVNHPLNQRIIVDEPSILQFLAERAGLDPLFKARLFAAIEESKVDAGVSQAAANSISILVRAGTLFNGVDLRGVRIPGADIRGGQFDSADLQGADLSNVDLSKAWLRQANLSKTLMSGVQFKEIPLAYTVPRHGK
;
A
#
# COMPACT_ATOMS: atom_id res chain seq x y z
N LYS A 1 54.33 7.12 47.63
CA LYS A 1 54.69 6.05 46.66
C LYS A 1 53.98 6.41 45.36
N ASP A 2 54.54 7.23 44.47
CA ASP A 2 55.93 7.30 43.97
C ASP A 2 56.29 6.01 43.22
N THR A 3 56.81 5.99 41.99
CA THR A 3 57.14 7.02 40.95
C THR A 3 57.10 6.29 39.57
N MET A 4 56.80 6.86 38.40
CA MET A 4 57.43 7.92 37.58
C MET A 4 58.86 7.60 37.04
N ALA A 5 59.17 8.10 35.82
CA ALA A 5 60.43 8.01 35.03
C ALA A 5 60.66 6.66 34.30
N GLU A 6 60.79 6.58 32.95
CA GLU A 6 61.85 7.09 32.02
C GLU A 6 63.13 6.20 32.02
N SER A 7 63.94 6.01 30.96
CA SER A 7 64.22 6.85 29.76
C SER A 7 64.99 6.11 28.61
N LYS A 8 64.85 6.57 27.34
CA LYS A 8 65.92 6.85 26.31
C LYS A 8 66.85 5.67 25.81
N GLN A 9 67.55 5.67 24.64
CA GLN A 9 67.72 6.60 23.48
C GLN A 9 68.37 5.96 22.22
N LYS A 10 68.07 6.48 21.01
CA LYS A 10 68.92 6.62 19.76
C LYS A 10 69.53 5.35 19.10
N ARG A 11 70.05 5.32 17.85
CA ARG A 11 70.33 6.25 16.68
C ARG A 11 69.59 5.68 15.41
N MET A 12 69.64 6.11 14.13
CA MET A 12 70.25 7.17 13.28
C MET A 12 69.28 7.40 12.06
N SER A 13 69.24 8.53 11.32
CA SER A 13 70.01 8.96 10.10
C SER A 13 69.90 8.02 8.87
N ASP A 14 69.63 8.46 7.62
CA ASP A 14 69.76 9.78 6.97
C ASP A 14 68.70 10.12 5.87
N SER A 15 68.72 11.37 5.39
CA SER A 15 67.98 11.98 4.25
C SER A 15 68.83 11.97 2.95
N PRO A 16 68.40 12.39 1.71
CA PRO A 16 67.32 13.35 1.37
C PRO A 16 66.49 13.04 0.09
N SER A 17 65.81 14.06 -0.46
CA SER A 17 64.86 14.00 -1.59
C SER A 17 65.40 14.65 -2.90
N PRO A 18 64.60 15.04 -3.93
CA PRO A 18 64.74 14.51 -5.30
C PRO A 18 65.25 15.54 -6.34
N PRO A 19 65.26 15.17 -7.63
CA PRO A 19 64.55 16.03 -8.61
C PRO A 19 63.79 15.29 -9.74
N ASN A 20 63.02 16.07 -10.52
CA ASN A 20 62.18 15.61 -11.63
C ASN A 20 62.95 15.13 -12.88
N SER A 21 62.37 14.18 -13.62
CA SER A 21 62.38 14.21 -15.10
C SER A 21 61.28 13.30 -15.71
N SER A 22 60.86 13.62 -16.92
CA SER A 22 60.10 12.74 -17.84
C SER A 22 60.91 12.65 -19.13
N PRO A 23 60.89 11.53 -19.88
CA PRO A 23 59.82 11.40 -20.89
C PRO A 23 59.37 9.97 -21.29
N SER A 24 58.21 9.92 -21.95
CA SER A 24 57.83 9.06 -23.09
C SER A 24 57.82 7.52 -23.03
N LEU A 25 56.67 7.00 -23.47
CA LEU A 25 56.44 5.83 -24.36
C LEU A 25 56.43 4.38 -23.81
N ALA A 26 55.22 3.82 -23.87
CA ALA A 26 54.87 2.47 -24.31
C ALA A 26 55.38 1.23 -23.54
N GLU A 27 54.51 0.69 -22.67
CA GLU A 27 54.15 -0.73 -22.78
C GLU A 27 52.70 -0.98 -22.29
N THR A 28 51.98 -1.92 -22.89
CA THR A 28 50.54 -2.13 -22.63
C THR A 28 50.27 -3.28 -21.68
N LYS A 29 49.82 -2.97 -20.44
CA LYS A 29 49.31 -3.98 -19.50
C LYS A 29 47.82 -3.76 -19.19
N ARG A 30 47.00 -4.76 -19.53
CA ARG A 30 45.55 -4.80 -19.30
C ARG A 30 45.25 -4.81 -17.81
N ILE A 31 44.67 -3.72 -17.29
CA ILE A 31 44.01 -3.73 -15.97
C ILE A 31 42.58 -4.29 -16.14
N LYS A 32 42.24 -5.35 -15.40
CA LYS A 32 40.87 -5.89 -15.37
C LYS A 32 39.95 -4.89 -14.63
N ARG A 33 38.83 -4.51 -15.25
CA ARG A 33 37.73 -3.84 -14.54
C ARG A 33 36.95 -4.87 -13.71
N PRO A 34 36.44 -4.51 -12.51
CA PRO A 34 35.53 -5.37 -11.74
C PRO A 34 34.15 -5.49 -12.42
N PRO A 35 33.37 -6.56 -12.15
CA PRO A 35 32.17 -6.89 -12.92
C PRO A 35 30.91 -6.18 -12.41
N SER A 36 30.63 -4.97 -12.90
CA SER A 36 29.38 -4.23 -12.64
C SER A 36 28.43 -4.18 -13.85
N PHE A 37 28.59 -5.09 -14.82
CA PHE A 37 27.89 -5.06 -16.13
C PHE A 37 27.08 -6.33 -16.45
N TYR A 38 27.16 -7.37 -15.63
CA TYR A 38 26.51 -8.67 -15.90
C TYR A 38 25.20 -8.88 -15.11
N ALA A 39 24.86 -8.01 -14.16
CA ALA A 39 23.64 -8.13 -13.35
C ALA A 39 22.38 -7.72 -14.14
N ASP A 40 22.38 -6.53 -14.74
CA ASP A 40 21.31 -6.09 -15.66
C ASP A 40 21.13 -7.09 -16.80
N GLN A 41 22.25 -7.60 -17.35
CA GLN A 41 22.21 -8.52 -18.47
C GLN A 41 21.65 -9.90 -18.06
N ALA A 42 21.80 -10.34 -16.80
CA ALA A 42 21.13 -11.53 -16.29
C ALA A 42 19.61 -11.32 -16.15
N ALA A 43 19.18 -10.19 -15.58
CA ALA A 43 17.76 -9.87 -15.45
C ALA A 43 17.08 -9.69 -16.83
N GLN A 44 17.72 -8.96 -17.74
CA GLN A 44 17.28 -8.81 -19.13
C GLN A 44 17.24 -10.16 -19.84
N ASN A 45 18.25 -11.02 -19.72
CA ASN A 45 18.24 -12.34 -20.35
C ASN A 45 17.15 -13.27 -19.77
N SER A 46 16.84 -13.18 -18.47
CA SER A 46 15.74 -13.94 -17.86
C SER A 46 14.39 -13.52 -18.46
N ILE A 47 14.13 -12.20 -18.51
CA ILE A 47 12.96 -11.62 -19.19
C ILE A 47 12.93 -11.99 -20.67
N GLN A 48 14.05 -11.90 -21.39
CA GLN A 48 14.18 -12.29 -22.80
C GLN A 48 13.86 -13.78 -23.01
N SER A 49 14.22 -14.64 -22.06
CA SER A 49 13.94 -16.08 -22.12
C SER A 49 12.45 -16.38 -21.87
N ALA A 50 11.82 -15.72 -20.89
CA ALA A 50 10.38 -15.83 -20.66
C ALA A 50 9.55 -15.29 -21.85
N ILE A 51 9.99 -14.17 -22.46
CA ILE A 51 9.43 -13.66 -23.73
C ILE A 51 9.59 -14.70 -24.86
N THR A 52 10.73 -15.40 -24.91
CA THR A 52 10.98 -16.45 -25.91
C THR A 52 10.13 -17.71 -25.70
N VAL A 53 9.65 -17.97 -24.47
CA VAL A 53 8.64 -19.00 -24.19
C VAL A 53 7.25 -18.56 -24.67
N TYR A 54 6.87 -17.31 -24.37
CA TYR A 54 5.59 -16.74 -24.81
C TYR A 54 5.46 -16.71 -26.35
N ASP A 55 6.53 -16.37 -27.08
CA ASP A 55 6.50 -16.20 -28.55
C ASP A 55 6.47 -17.52 -29.36
N ARG A 56 6.33 -18.68 -28.71
CA ARG A 56 6.34 -20.02 -29.36
C ARG A 56 4.99 -20.68 -29.58
N THR A 57 3.87 -20.07 -29.17
CA THR A 57 2.58 -20.79 -29.05
C THR A 57 1.39 -20.25 -29.85
N ILE A 58 1.58 -19.24 -30.72
CA ILE A 58 0.48 -18.66 -31.53
C ILE A 58 0.88 -18.51 -33.01
N TYR A 59 0.27 -19.30 -33.90
CA TYR A 59 0.29 -19.15 -35.36
C TYR A 59 -1.03 -19.65 -35.99
N ASP A 60 -1.31 -19.19 -37.22
CA ASP A 60 -2.53 -19.32 -38.02
C ASP A 60 -3.81 -18.63 -37.47
N THR A 61 -4.70 -18.03 -38.30
CA THR A 61 -4.83 -18.04 -39.79
C THR A 61 -5.17 -16.65 -40.40
N ALA A 62 -5.40 -16.59 -41.72
CA ALA A 62 -5.17 -15.42 -42.60
C ALA A 62 -6.32 -14.40 -42.85
N THR A 63 -5.94 -13.11 -42.84
CA THR A 63 -6.08 -12.06 -43.88
C THR A 63 -7.30 -11.91 -44.83
N THR A 64 -7.76 -10.64 -44.99
CA THR A 64 -8.11 -9.91 -46.27
C THR A 64 -9.57 -9.44 -46.49
N ALA A 65 -9.79 -8.11 -46.58
CA ALA A 65 -10.73 -7.41 -47.51
C ALA A 65 -10.53 -5.87 -47.45
N MET A 66 -11.09 -5.09 -48.40
CA MET A 66 -10.76 -3.66 -48.64
C MET A 66 -11.95 -2.68 -48.66
N ALA A 67 -11.72 -1.51 -48.07
CA ALA A 67 -12.11 -0.14 -48.47
C ALA A 67 -13.58 0.27 -48.73
N GLY A 68 -13.98 1.38 -48.09
CA GLY A 68 -15.10 2.26 -48.48
C GLY A 68 -15.05 3.58 -47.72
N VAL A 69 -14.97 4.73 -48.41
CA VAL A 69 -14.72 6.05 -47.76
C VAL A 69 -16.03 6.73 -47.34
N VAL A 70 -16.51 6.35 -46.16
CA VAL A 70 -17.20 7.28 -45.23
C VAL A 70 -16.11 7.99 -44.41
N GLN A 71 -16.43 9.05 -43.65
CA GLN A 71 -15.52 9.57 -42.62
C GLN A 71 -15.10 8.42 -41.70
N SER A 72 -13.87 7.96 -41.84
CA SER A 72 -13.47 6.65 -41.32
C SER A 72 -13.23 6.73 -39.82
N VAL A 73 -14.02 5.94 -39.08
CA VAL A 73 -13.65 5.52 -37.72
C VAL A 73 -12.23 4.95 -37.81
N PRO A 74 -11.25 5.45 -37.04
CA PRO A 74 -9.88 4.98 -37.16
C PRO A 74 -9.77 3.47 -36.91
N ASP A 75 -8.92 2.79 -37.70
CA ASP A 75 -8.55 1.37 -37.48
C ASP A 75 -8.29 1.18 -35.98
N VAL A 76 -8.94 0.18 -35.37
CA VAL A 76 -8.75 -0.15 -33.95
C VAL A 76 -7.26 -0.31 -33.64
N GLU A 77 -6.47 -0.83 -34.57
CA GLU A 77 -5.03 -0.99 -34.42
C GLU A 77 -4.22 0.31 -34.55
N TYR A 78 -4.75 1.34 -35.21
CA TYR A 78 -4.18 2.69 -35.14
C TYR A 78 -4.40 3.31 -33.75
N VAL A 79 -5.59 3.10 -33.16
CA VAL A 79 -5.86 3.55 -31.78
C VAL A 79 -5.00 2.78 -30.77
N LEU A 80 -4.88 1.45 -30.92
CA LEU A 80 -4.01 0.61 -30.08
C LEU A 80 -2.53 0.96 -30.25
N HIS A 81 -2.06 1.30 -31.46
CA HIS A 81 -0.70 1.79 -31.68
C HIS A 81 -0.41 3.07 -30.89
N ASN A 82 -1.34 4.03 -30.89
CA ASN A 82 -1.19 5.28 -30.14
C ASN A 82 -1.25 5.05 -28.62
N LEU A 83 -2.15 4.16 -28.14
CA LEU A 83 -2.21 3.74 -26.75
C LEU A 83 -0.91 3.05 -26.28
N ARG A 84 -0.34 2.17 -27.12
CA ARG A 84 0.96 1.53 -26.89
C ARG A 84 2.07 2.56 -26.76
N ALA A 85 2.16 3.50 -27.70
CA ALA A 85 3.17 4.57 -27.68
C ALA A 85 3.07 5.45 -26.42
N GLN A 86 1.85 5.77 -25.98
CA GLN A 86 1.61 6.45 -24.70
C GLN A 86 2.09 5.60 -23.50
N ARG A 87 1.69 4.32 -23.44
CA ARG A 87 2.00 3.43 -22.30
C ARG A 87 3.48 3.13 -22.12
N LEU A 88 4.23 2.97 -23.21
CA LEU A 88 5.67 2.82 -23.14
C LEU A 88 6.32 4.11 -22.56
N LYS A 89 5.94 5.28 -23.09
CA LYS A 89 6.45 6.58 -22.63
C LYS A 89 6.10 6.90 -21.18
N GLU A 90 4.92 6.48 -20.70
CA GLU A 90 4.50 6.63 -19.29
C GLU A 90 5.41 5.89 -18.29
N ARG A 91 6.27 4.96 -18.76
CA ARG A 91 7.07 4.08 -17.89
C ARG A 91 8.58 4.23 -17.99
N GLU A 92 9.12 4.90 -19.02
CA GLU A 92 10.56 5.05 -19.32
C GLU A 92 11.48 5.39 -18.12
N ASN A 93 10.97 6.09 -17.11
CA ASN A 93 11.74 6.50 -15.92
C ASN A 93 11.20 5.90 -14.59
N SER A 94 10.35 4.88 -14.62
CA SER A 94 9.80 4.22 -13.41
C SER A 94 10.90 3.51 -12.60
N LEU A 95 10.79 3.52 -11.26
CA LEU A 95 11.67 2.74 -10.39
C LEU A 95 11.01 1.37 -10.16
N TYR A 96 11.68 0.31 -10.58
CA TYR A 96 11.17 -1.06 -10.49
C TYR A 96 12.28 -2.03 -10.10
N ILE A 97 11.96 -2.88 -9.13
CA ILE A 97 12.77 -4.02 -8.71
C ILE A 97 11.86 -5.25 -8.86
N PRO A 98 12.26 -6.29 -9.61
CA PRO A 98 11.44 -7.49 -9.79
C PRO A 98 11.06 -8.13 -8.44
N PRO A 99 9.76 -8.23 -8.11
CA PRO A 99 9.32 -8.86 -6.88
C PRO A 99 9.44 -10.38 -6.97
N GLN A 100 9.76 -10.99 -5.83
CA GLN A 100 9.63 -12.43 -5.63
C GLN A 100 8.23 -12.73 -5.07
N ALA A 101 7.69 -13.90 -5.38
CA ALA A 101 6.39 -14.33 -4.88
C ALA A 101 6.39 -15.81 -4.50
N LYS A 102 5.39 -16.22 -3.71
CA LYS A 102 5.14 -17.61 -3.31
C LYS A 102 3.71 -18.06 -3.65
N ARG A 103 3.47 -19.36 -3.75
CA ARG A 103 2.24 -19.94 -4.32
C ARG A 103 0.97 -19.66 -3.51
N THR A 104 1.07 -19.58 -2.18
CA THR A 104 -0.07 -19.33 -1.29
C THR A 104 0.35 -18.48 -0.08
N ILE A 105 -0.60 -17.95 0.68
CA ILE A 105 -0.33 -17.17 1.91
C ILE A 105 0.44 -18.04 2.93
N GLN A 106 0.16 -19.34 2.95
CA GLN A 106 0.71 -20.33 3.88
C GLN A 106 2.04 -20.96 3.40
N SER A 107 2.49 -20.70 2.18
CA SER A 107 3.77 -21.20 1.66
C SER A 107 4.96 -20.61 2.45
N SER A 108 6.06 -21.36 2.60
CA SER A 108 7.28 -20.82 3.20
C SER A 108 8.04 -19.94 2.23
N ASP A 109 8.87 -19.04 2.77
CA ASP A 109 9.66 -18.09 1.98
C ASP A 109 10.93 -18.75 1.36
N ASP A 110 11.09 -20.07 1.53
CA ASP A 110 12.05 -20.90 0.79
C ASP A 110 11.51 -21.28 -0.61
N THR A 111 10.21 -21.09 -0.86
CA THR A 111 9.51 -21.48 -2.11
C THR A 111 9.25 -20.31 -3.06
N LEU A 112 10.16 -19.32 -3.04
CA LEU A 112 10.04 -18.09 -3.82
C LEU A 112 10.39 -18.29 -5.31
N PHE A 113 9.67 -17.58 -6.17
CA PHE A 113 9.88 -17.51 -7.61
C PHE A 113 9.78 -16.06 -8.14
N PRO A 114 10.42 -15.75 -9.29
CA PRO A 114 10.27 -14.44 -9.94
C PRO A 114 8.84 -14.23 -10.45
N LEU A 115 8.13 -13.25 -9.91
CA LEU A 115 6.70 -13.08 -10.20
C LEU A 115 6.40 -12.76 -11.68
N MET A 116 7.29 -12.02 -12.36
CA MET A 116 7.07 -11.64 -13.76
C MET A 116 7.12 -12.84 -14.71
N GLU A 117 8.01 -13.79 -14.45
CA GLU A 117 8.17 -15.00 -15.25
C GLU A 117 6.93 -15.90 -15.09
N GLU A 118 6.54 -16.16 -13.83
CA GLU A 118 5.31 -16.90 -13.50
C GLU A 118 4.04 -16.26 -14.09
N ALA A 119 3.94 -14.93 -14.07
CA ALA A 119 2.80 -14.22 -14.65
C ALA A 119 2.74 -14.36 -16.18
N LEU A 120 3.88 -14.35 -16.87
CA LEU A 120 3.94 -14.59 -18.32
C LEU A 120 3.64 -16.05 -18.66
N GLU A 121 4.09 -17.02 -17.87
CA GLU A 121 3.73 -18.43 -18.02
C GLU A 121 2.23 -18.67 -17.82
N PHE A 122 1.62 -18.09 -16.78
CA PHE A 122 0.17 -18.09 -16.58
C PHE A 122 -0.58 -17.48 -17.78
N LEU A 123 -0.06 -16.38 -18.34
CA LEU A 123 -0.64 -15.72 -19.52
C LEU A 123 -0.49 -16.55 -20.80
N ALA A 124 0.50 -17.45 -20.91
CA ALA A 124 0.60 -18.44 -21.97
C ALA A 124 -0.26 -19.70 -21.74
N GLY A 125 -0.45 -20.14 -20.49
CA GLY A 125 -1.14 -21.39 -20.13
C GLY A 125 -2.67 -21.41 -20.28
N SER A 126 -3.34 -22.39 -19.69
CA SER A 126 -4.81 -22.50 -19.68
C SER A 126 -5.52 -21.61 -18.64
N GLY A 127 -4.78 -21.10 -17.65
CA GLY A 127 -5.30 -20.30 -16.54
C GLY A 127 -6.08 -19.06 -16.98
N GLN A 128 -7.11 -18.69 -16.21
CA GLN A 128 -8.05 -17.62 -16.56
C GLN A 128 -7.95 -16.42 -15.60
N VAL A 129 -7.61 -16.65 -14.33
CA VAL A 129 -7.40 -15.61 -13.33
C VAL A 129 -6.10 -15.83 -12.55
N LEU A 130 -5.22 -14.82 -12.54
CA LEU A 130 -4.08 -14.75 -11.62
C LEU A 130 -4.43 -13.76 -10.51
N LEU A 131 -4.59 -14.28 -9.30
CA LEU A 131 -4.87 -13.50 -8.10
C LEU A 131 -3.55 -13.12 -7.42
N LEU A 132 -3.19 -11.84 -7.54
CA LEU A 132 -1.96 -11.25 -7.03
C LEU A 132 -2.19 -10.70 -5.62
N LEU A 133 -1.62 -11.38 -4.63
CA LEU A 133 -1.76 -11.06 -3.21
C LEU A 133 -0.50 -10.45 -2.63
N GLY A 134 -0.61 -9.91 -1.42
CA GLY A 134 0.49 -9.31 -0.66
C GLY A 134 0.04 -8.04 0.05
N ASP A 135 0.93 -7.47 0.85
CA ASP A 135 0.55 -6.43 1.82
C ASP A 135 0.33 -5.04 1.20
N SER A 136 -0.24 -4.13 2.01
CA SER A 136 -0.27 -2.69 1.71
C SER A 136 1.14 -2.18 1.43
N GLY A 137 1.36 -1.48 0.31
CA GLY A 137 2.69 -0.98 -0.09
C GLY A 137 3.65 -2.03 -0.66
N GLY A 138 3.26 -3.31 -0.70
CA GLY A 138 4.07 -4.44 -1.20
C GLY A 138 4.33 -4.47 -2.71
N GLY A 139 4.22 -3.35 -3.42
CA GLY A 139 4.57 -3.26 -4.85
C GLY A 139 3.54 -3.78 -5.87
N LYS A 140 2.38 -4.32 -5.44
CA LYS A 140 1.34 -4.90 -6.34
C LYS A 140 0.98 -3.99 -7.53
N SER A 141 0.63 -2.73 -7.27
CA SER A 141 0.29 -1.75 -8.32
C SER A 141 1.48 -1.45 -9.25
N THR A 142 2.69 -1.38 -8.69
CA THR A 142 3.92 -1.15 -9.45
C THR A 142 4.20 -2.30 -10.41
N PHE A 143 4.00 -3.55 -9.95
CA PHE A 143 4.08 -4.76 -10.76
C PHE A 143 2.99 -4.80 -11.83
N ASN A 144 1.73 -4.53 -11.49
CA ASN A 144 0.62 -4.53 -12.45
C ASN A 144 0.86 -3.56 -13.62
N LEU A 145 1.37 -2.35 -13.32
CA LEU A 145 1.75 -1.37 -14.34
C LEU A 145 3.00 -1.79 -15.14
N GLU A 146 3.90 -2.58 -14.56
CA GLU A 146 5.07 -3.10 -15.27
C GLU A 146 4.75 -4.32 -16.15
N LEU A 147 3.76 -5.12 -15.75
CA LEU A 147 3.20 -6.19 -16.56
C LEU A 147 2.46 -5.60 -17.76
N GLU A 148 1.66 -4.53 -17.59
CA GLU A 148 1.06 -3.82 -18.73
C GLU A 148 2.15 -3.29 -19.68
N HIS A 149 3.24 -2.72 -19.13
CA HIS A 149 4.38 -2.22 -19.89
C HIS A 149 5.11 -3.31 -20.70
N THR A 150 5.48 -4.42 -20.06
CA THR A 150 6.16 -5.55 -20.73
C THR A 150 5.27 -6.20 -21.79
N LEU A 151 3.97 -6.35 -21.53
CA LEU A 151 3.02 -6.86 -22.53
C LEU A 151 2.85 -5.89 -23.71
N TRP A 152 2.85 -4.57 -23.48
CA TRP A 152 2.87 -3.57 -24.56
C TRP A 152 4.18 -3.56 -25.34
N GLN A 153 5.33 -3.89 -24.74
CA GLN A 153 6.58 -4.05 -25.48
C GLN A 153 6.48 -5.21 -26.49
N ILE A 154 6.01 -6.39 -26.06
CA ILE A 154 5.91 -7.58 -26.92
C ILE A 154 4.67 -7.63 -27.83
N TYR A 155 3.73 -6.68 -27.69
CA TYR A 155 2.50 -6.63 -28.49
C TYR A 155 2.75 -6.60 -30.01
N LYS A 156 2.03 -7.46 -30.73
CA LYS A 156 2.00 -7.59 -32.21
C LYS A 156 0.57 -7.36 -32.71
N LYS A 157 0.39 -6.81 -33.94
CA LYS A 157 -0.94 -6.55 -34.54
C LYS A 157 -1.80 -7.82 -34.50
N GLY A 158 -3.04 -7.73 -34.05
CA GLY A 158 -3.96 -8.85 -33.84
C GLY A 158 -3.85 -9.56 -32.48
N GLY A 159 -2.73 -9.43 -31.76
CA GLY A 159 -2.46 -10.14 -30.51
C GLY A 159 -3.33 -9.71 -29.31
N PRO A 160 -3.18 -10.36 -28.14
CA PRO A 160 -3.92 -10.01 -26.92
C PRO A 160 -3.64 -8.57 -26.47
N ILE A 161 -4.69 -7.82 -26.12
CA ILE A 161 -4.61 -6.40 -25.77
C ILE A 161 -4.43 -6.24 -24.25
N PRO A 162 -3.33 -5.64 -23.76
CA PRO A 162 -3.17 -5.32 -22.35
C PRO A 162 -4.07 -4.14 -21.96
N LEU A 163 -4.79 -4.26 -20.84
CA LEU A 163 -5.69 -3.20 -20.36
C LEU A 163 -5.62 -3.06 -18.84
N TYR A 164 -4.87 -2.08 -18.35
CA TYR A 164 -4.84 -1.73 -16.93
C TYR A 164 -6.11 -0.99 -16.48
N ILE A 165 -6.71 -1.48 -15.39
CA ILE A 165 -7.92 -0.95 -14.75
C ILE A 165 -7.64 -0.74 -13.26
N ASN A 166 -7.46 0.53 -12.84
CA ASN A 166 -7.49 0.90 -11.43
C ASN A 166 -8.94 0.81 -10.92
N LEU A 167 -9.33 -0.31 -10.28
CA LEU A 167 -10.72 -0.57 -9.89
C LEU A 167 -11.35 0.55 -9.05
N PRO A 168 -10.67 1.19 -8.09
CA PRO A 168 -11.24 2.29 -7.30
C PRO A 168 -11.54 3.58 -8.10
N SER A 169 -11.03 3.70 -9.34
CA SER A 169 -11.33 4.83 -10.24
C SER A 169 -12.46 4.55 -11.23
N ILE A 170 -13.03 3.34 -11.23
CA ILE A 170 -14.17 2.98 -12.08
C ILE A 170 -15.44 3.10 -11.26
N ASP A 171 -16.37 3.95 -11.69
CA ASP A 171 -17.73 3.96 -11.12
C ASP A 171 -18.38 2.58 -11.30
N ASN A 172 -18.95 2.03 -10.22
CA ASN A 172 -19.57 0.71 -10.13
C ASN A 172 -18.81 -0.37 -10.95
N PRO A 173 -17.65 -0.86 -10.47
CA PRO A 173 -16.82 -1.83 -11.18
C PRO A 173 -17.42 -3.25 -11.26
N GLN A 174 -18.61 -3.47 -10.70
CA GLN A 174 -19.38 -4.70 -10.88
C GLN A 174 -20.02 -4.81 -12.27
N GLN A 175 -20.03 -3.74 -13.08
CA GLN A 175 -20.74 -3.72 -14.36
C GLN A 175 -19.96 -2.95 -15.43
N ASN A 176 -19.75 -3.58 -16.59
CA ASN A 176 -19.19 -3.01 -17.82
C ASN A 176 -17.85 -2.26 -17.60
N MET A 177 -16.97 -2.79 -16.75
CA MET A 177 -15.73 -2.11 -16.35
C MET A 177 -14.73 -1.94 -17.52
N LEU A 178 -14.71 -2.88 -18.47
CA LEU A 178 -13.90 -2.76 -19.70
C LEU A 178 -14.43 -1.67 -20.62
N ASP A 179 -15.74 -1.65 -20.87
CA ASP A 179 -16.42 -0.63 -21.68
C ASP A 179 -16.16 0.78 -21.10
N LYS A 180 -16.39 0.96 -19.79
CA LYS A 180 -16.08 2.19 -19.05
C LYS A 180 -14.61 2.59 -19.19
N ARG A 181 -13.67 1.64 -19.10
CA ARG A 181 -12.24 1.92 -19.25
C ARG A 181 -11.87 2.32 -20.68
N LEU A 182 -12.46 1.68 -21.69
CA LEU A 182 -12.18 1.98 -23.10
C LEU A 182 -12.76 3.35 -23.50
N HIS A 183 -13.91 3.76 -22.97
CA HIS A 183 -14.41 5.13 -23.12
C HIS A 183 -13.47 6.17 -22.45
N GLN A 184 -12.89 5.88 -21.27
CA GLN A 184 -11.84 6.73 -20.67
C GLN A 184 -10.56 6.82 -21.52
N LEU A 185 -10.35 5.88 -22.45
CA LEU A 185 -9.26 5.87 -23.42
C LEU A 185 -9.72 6.37 -24.82
N ASN A 186 -10.91 6.96 -24.91
CA ASN A 186 -11.53 7.55 -26.11
C ASN A 186 -11.88 6.56 -27.24
N PHE A 187 -12.12 5.28 -26.93
CA PHE A 187 -12.69 4.34 -27.90
C PHE A 187 -14.19 4.57 -28.09
N SER A 188 -14.67 4.47 -29.34
CA SER A 188 -16.09 4.56 -29.68
C SER A 188 -16.85 3.26 -29.44
N ASP A 189 -18.19 3.33 -29.36
CA ASP A 189 -19.05 2.14 -29.24
C ASP A 189 -18.86 1.13 -30.39
N SER A 190 -18.59 1.63 -31.60
CA SER A 190 -18.33 0.77 -32.77
C SER A 190 -17.02 -0.02 -32.62
N GLN A 191 -15.96 0.65 -32.16
CA GLN A 191 -14.67 0.00 -31.88
C GLN A 191 -14.77 -0.96 -30.69
N ILE A 192 -15.51 -0.60 -29.64
CA ILE A 192 -15.77 -1.48 -28.49
C ILE A 192 -16.54 -2.74 -28.90
N LYS A 193 -17.51 -2.63 -29.83
CA LYS A 193 -18.24 -3.78 -30.37
C LYS A 193 -17.34 -4.70 -31.21
N GLU A 194 -16.48 -4.13 -32.05
CA GLU A 194 -15.48 -4.87 -32.83
C GLU A 194 -14.50 -5.61 -31.90
N LEU A 195 -13.96 -4.92 -30.89
CA LEU A 195 -13.05 -5.45 -29.89
C LEU A 195 -13.66 -6.65 -29.13
N LYS A 196 -14.94 -6.57 -28.71
CA LYS A 196 -15.64 -7.69 -28.06
C LYS A 196 -15.71 -8.95 -28.93
N GLN A 197 -15.90 -8.79 -30.23
CA GLN A 197 -16.13 -9.91 -31.16
C GLN A 197 -14.83 -10.55 -31.65
N GLN A 198 -13.75 -9.76 -31.81
CA GLN A 198 -12.56 -10.19 -32.54
C GLN A 198 -11.30 -10.34 -31.69
N ARG A 199 -11.24 -9.75 -30.48
CA ARG A 199 -9.98 -9.59 -29.74
C ARG A 199 -10.00 -10.20 -28.34
N GLN A 200 -8.86 -10.76 -27.95
CA GLN A 200 -8.59 -11.19 -26.58
C GLN A 200 -7.96 -10.04 -25.79
N PHE A 201 -8.33 -9.93 -24.51
CA PHE A 201 -7.76 -8.97 -23.57
C PHE A 201 -6.95 -9.66 -22.48
N ILE A 202 -5.91 -8.96 -22.00
CA ILE A 202 -5.23 -9.23 -20.73
C ILE A 202 -5.61 -8.09 -19.80
N VAL A 203 -6.64 -8.33 -18.99
CA VAL A 203 -7.23 -7.33 -18.10
C VAL A 203 -6.45 -7.32 -16.79
N ILE A 204 -5.81 -6.19 -16.49
CA ILE A 204 -4.97 -6.04 -15.28
C ILE A 204 -5.72 -5.14 -14.31
N CYS A 205 -6.46 -5.75 -13.38
CA CYS A 205 -7.26 -5.08 -12.37
C CYS A 205 -6.41 -4.79 -11.11
N ASP A 206 -6.32 -3.53 -10.71
CA ASP A 206 -5.60 -3.11 -9.51
C ASP A 206 -6.53 -2.60 -8.40
N GLY A 207 -6.24 -2.95 -7.15
CA GLY A 207 -6.90 -2.40 -5.96
C GLY A 207 -8.28 -2.98 -5.64
N TYR A 208 -8.45 -4.31 -5.72
CA TYR A 208 -9.73 -4.96 -5.40
C TYR A 208 -10.25 -4.62 -3.99
N ASP A 209 -9.37 -4.62 -2.99
CA ASP A 209 -9.66 -4.27 -1.59
C ASP A 209 -10.07 -2.79 -1.37
N GLU A 210 -9.86 -1.92 -2.36
CA GLU A 210 -10.25 -0.50 -2.29
C GLU A 210 -11.44 -0.18 -3.22
N SER A 211 -12.07 -1.20 -3.82
CA SER A 211 -13.17 -1.09 -4.79
C SER A 211 -14.55 -1.54 -4.27
N GLN A 212 -14.64 -1.89 -2.98
CA GLN A 212 -15.88 -2.32 -2.28
C GLN A 212 -16.67 -3.46 -2.98
N LEU A 213 -15.99 -4.28 -3.78
CA LEU A 213 -16.59 -5.36 -4.56
C LEU A 213 -17.10 -6.53 -3.68
N LYS A 214 -18.43 -6.73 -3.69
CA LYS A 214 -19.12 -7.82 -2.97
C LYS A 214 -19.56 -8.99 -3.86
N LYS A 215 -19.62 -8.81 -5.18
CA LYS A 215 -19.96 -9.85 -6.17
C LYS A 215 -18.71 -10.44 -6.82
N ASN A 216 -18.87 -11.59 -7.48
CA ASN A 216 -17.84 -12.15 -8.35
C ASN A 216 -17.60 -11.20 -9.54
N ILE A 217 -16.38 -10.68 -9.68
CA ILE A 217 -16.04 -9.64 -10.66
C ILE A 217 -16.07 -10.16 -12.11
N TYR A 218 -15.72 -11.44 -12.29
CA TYR A 218 -15.67 -12.13 -13.59
C TYR A 218 -17.06 -12.34 -14.16
N ALA A 219 -17.96 -12.91 -13.33
CA ALA A 219 -19.36 -13.13 -13.66
C ALA A 219 -20.13 -11.82 -13.86
N SER A 220 -19.93 -10.83 -12.99
CA SER A 220 -20.68 -9.57 -13.02
C SER A 220 -20.34 -8.66 -14.21
N ASN A 221 -19.10 -8.74 -14.72
CA ASN A 221 -18.70 -8.08 -15.97
C ASN A 221 -18.88 -8.96 -17.22
N LEU A 222 -19.61 -10.08 -17.11
CA LEU A 222 -19.91 -11.02 -18.20
C LEU A 222 -18.66 -11.48 -18.98
N LEU A 223 -17.52 -11.60 -18.31
CA LEU A 223 -16.30 -12.04 -18.96
C LEU A 223 -16.48 -13.44 -19.54
N ASN A 224 -16.02 -13.62 -20.78
CA ASN A 224 -15.96 -14.89 -21.49
C ASN A 224 -17.31 -15.59 -21.76
N GLN A 225 -18.42 -14.84 -21.68
CA GLN A 225 -19.74 -15.29 -22.16
C GLN A 225 -19.86 -15.11 -23.69
N PRO A 226 -20.84 -15.77 -24.36
CA PRO A 226 -21.13 -15.54 -25.78
C PRO A 226 -21.38 -14.06 -26.09
N GLU A 227 -20.82 -13.58 -27.21
CA GLU A 227 -20.87 -12.17 -27.65
C GLU A 227 -20.29 -11.12 -26.67
N GLN A 228 -19.58 -11.55 -25.64
CA GLN A 228 -18.92 -10.68 -24.65
C GLN A 228 -17.39 -10.85 -24.65
N TRP A 229 -16.73 -10.05 -23.81
CA TRP A 229 -15.28 -9.93 -23.67
C TRP A 229 -14.54 -11.27 -23.55
N ASN A 230 -13.71 -11.63 -24.55
CA ASN A 230 -12.71 -12.68 -24.42
C ASN A 230 -11.52 -12.15 -23.61
N ALA A 231 -11.27 -12.67 -22.40
CA ALA A 231 -10.30 -12.08 -21.48
C ALA A 231 -9.61 -13.11 -20.56
N LYS A 232 -8.29 -12.94 -20.37
CA LYS A 232 -7.60 -13.37 -19.14
C LYS A 232 -7.57 -12.20 -18.16
N MET A 233 -7.58 -12.50 -16.86
CA MET A 233 -7.54 -11.49 -15.80
C MET A 233 -6.33 -11.69 -14.89
N VAL A 234 -5.60 -10.61 -14.62
CA VAL A 234 -4.68 -10.49 -13.48
C VAL A 234 -5.33 -9.51 -12.51
N ILE A 235 -5.46 -9.86 -11.24
CA ILE A 235 -6.19 -9.02 -10.27
C ILE A 235 -5.44 -8.91 -8.94
N SER A 236 -5.16 -7.68 -8.49
CA SER A 236 -4.46 -7.45 -7.22
C SER A 236 -5.41 -7.22 -6.05
N CYS A 237 -5.05 -7.79 -4.90
CA CYS A 237 -5.75 -7.57 -3.63
C CYS A 237 -4.76 -7.61 -2.45
N ARG A 238 -5.05 -6.85 -1.40
CA ARG A 238 -4.41 -7.02 -0.08
C ARG A 238 -4.81 -8.36 0.53
N SER A 239 -3.81 -9.12 0.99
CA SER A 239 -3.96 -10.42 1.66
C SER A 239 -4.89 -10.36 2.88
N GLN A 240 -4.90 -9.25 3.63
CA GLN A 240 -5.67 -9.11 4.86
C GLN A 240 -7.18 -8.92 4.65
N TYR A 241 -7.62 -8.47 3.47
CA TYR A 241 -9.03 -8.12 3.20
C TYR A 241 -9.82 -9.29 2.56
N LEU A 242 -9.28 -10.51 2.67
CA LEU A 242 -9.83 -11.74 2.10
C LEU A 242 -10.33 -12.69 3.20
N GLY A 243 -11.66 -12.75 3.37
CA GLY A 243 -12.30 -13.77 4.21
C GLY A 243 -12.20 -15.18 3.61
N SER A 244 -12.47 -16.22 4.41
CA SER A 244 -12.18 -17.65 4.12
C SER A 244 -12.46 -18.11 2.68
N ASP A 245 -13.60 -17.72 2.12
CA ASP A 245 -14.12 -18.25 0.85
C ASP A 245 -13.89 -17.29 -0.33
N TYR A 246 -12.85 -16.44 -0.24
CA TYR A 246 -12.61 -15.36 -1.20
C TYR A 246 -12.50 -15.80 -2.66
N ARG A 247 -12.02 -17.02 -2.95
CA ARG A 247 -11.87 -17.54 -4.32
C ARG A 247 -13.19 -17.52 -5.11
N VAL A 248 -14.33 -17.66 -4.43
CA VAL A 248 -15.67 -17.56 -5.04
C VAL A 248 -15.93 -16.20 -5.70
N ARG A 249 -15.23 -15.13 -5.27
CA ARG A 249 -15.33 -13.78 -5.86
C ARG A 249 -14.51 -13.61 -7.15
N PHE A 250 -13.66 -14.57 -7.49
CA PHE A 250 -12.76 -14.52 -8.65
C PHE A 250 -12.96 -15.69 -9.63
N GLN A 251 -13.67 -16.74 -9.22
CA GLN A 251 -13.92 -17.94 -10.02
C GLN A 251 -14.53 -17.63 -11.41
N PRO A 252 -13.92 -18.12 -12.51
CA PRO A 252 -14.54 -18.10 -13.84
C PRO A 252 -15.88 -18.82 -13.87
N THR A 253 -16.82 -18.30 -14.67
CA THR A 253 -18.18 -18.82 -14.85
C THR A 253 -18.56 -18.84 -16.33
N GLY A 254 -19.50 -19.71 -16.71
CA GLY A 254 -19.94 -19.90 -18.09
C GLY A 254 -19.73 -21.34 -18.59
N ASP A 255 -20.48 -21.72 -19.62
CA ASP A 255 -20.61 -23.14 -20.04
C ASP A 255 -19.31 -23.77 -20.53
N ARG A 256 -18.41 -22.95 -21.09
CA ARG A 256 -17.07 -23.37 -21.54
C ARG A 256 -16.14 -23.86 -20.42
N TYR A 257 -16.55 -23.75 -19.15
CA TYR A 257 -15.79 -24.20 -17.98
C TYR A 257 -16.41 -25.40 -17.23
N GLN A 258 -17.53 -25.97 -17.70
CA GLN A 258 -18.25 -27.00 -16.93
C GLN A 258 -17.42 -28.26 -16.62
N GLN A 259 -16.40 -28.57 -17.45
CA GLN A 259 -15.61 -29.81 -17.42
C GLN A 259 -14.23 -29.72 -16.72
N SER A 260 -13.69 -28.53 -16.40
CA SER A 260 -12.41 -28.40 -15.67
C SER A 260 -12.52 -27.31 -14.61
N ARG A 261 -12.29 -27.66 -13.34
CA ARG A 261 -12.82 -26.88 -12.20
C ARG A 261 -11.80 -26.41 -11.16
N THR A 262 -10.59 -26.95 -11.12
CA THR A 262 -9.58 -26.61 -10.07
C THR A 262 -8.56 -25.59 -10.53
N ASP A 263 -8.10 -25.66 -11.78
CA ASP A 263 -6.81 -25.05 -12.19
C ASP A 263 -6.98 -23.72 -12.95
N LEU A 264 -8.20 -23.14 -12.92
CA LEU A 264 -8.51 -21.89 -13.65
C LEU A 264 -8.10 -20.62 -12.90
N ILE A 265 -7.93 -20.70 -11.56
CA ILE A 265 -7.36 -19.64 -10.73
C ILE A 265 -5.95 -20.06 -10.31
N GLN A 266 -4.99 -19.18 -10.55
CA GLN A 266 -3.66 -19.24 -9.96
C GLN A 266 -3.50 -18.14 -8.91
N GLU A 267 -2.72 -18.42 -7.86
CA GLU A 267 -2.37 -17.43 -6.83
C GLU A 267 -0.85 -17.18 -6.84
N ALA A 268 -0.48 -15.94 -6.56
CA ALA A 268 0.88 -15.55 -6.27
C ALA A 268 0.87 -14.46 -5.19
N VAL A 269 1.60 -14.67 -4.10
CA VAL A 269 1.69 -13.74 -2.97
C VAL A 269 3.06 -13.07 -2.99
N ILE A 270 3.11 -11.74 -3.18
CA ILE A 270 4.37 -10.99 -3.16
C ILE A 270 5.03 -11.13 -1.79
N ALA A 271 6.31 -11.50 -1.79
CA ALA A 271 7.14 -11.58 -0.60
C ALA A 271 7.79 -10.22 -0.28
N PRO A 272 8.17 -9.98 1.00
CA PRO A 272 8.98 -8.82 1.37
C PRO A 272 10.31 -8.79 0.59
N PHE A 273 10.84 -7.59 0.32
CA PHE A 273 12.12 -7.45 -0.35
C PHE A 273 13.27 -8.03 0.49
N SER A 274 14.06 -8.89 -0.14
CA SER A 274 15.35 -9.33 0.38
C SER A 274 16.34 -8.16 0.53
N ARG A 275 17.38 -8.35 1.35
CA ARG A 275 18.46 -7.35 1.52
C ARG A 275 19.07 -6.89 0.18
N SER A 276 19.18 -7.78 -0.80
CA SER A 276 19.69 -7.45 -2.14
C SER A 276 18.72 -6.59 -2.95
N GLN A 277 17.41 -6.87 -2.90
CA GLN A 277 16.40 -6.02 -3.54
C GLN A 277 16.30 -4.64 -2.89
N ILE A 278 16.49 -4.54 -1.57
CA ILE A 278 16.62 -3.25 -0.86
C ILE A 278 17.84 -2.48 -1.38
N GLU A 279 19.00 -3.13 -1.50
CA GLU A 279 20.23 -2.49 -1.99
C GLU A 279 20.09 -1.99 -3.44
N GLN A 280 19.56 -2.81 -4.35
CA GLN A 280 19.26 -2.41 -5.73
C GLN A 280 18.23 -1.26 -5.82
N TYR A 281 17.25 -1.22 -4.91
CA TYR A 281 16.29 -0.11 -4.84
C TYR A 281 16.99 1.20 -4.45
N VAL A 282 17.90 1.15 -3.48
CA VAL A 282 18.71 2.30 -3.06
C VAL A 282 19.65 2.76 -4.18
N GLU A 283 20.23 1.83 -4.96
CA GLU A 283 21.02 2.15 -6.15
C GLU A 283 20.20 2.95 -7.18
N GLN A 284 19.03 2.44 -7.61
CA GLN A 284 18.17 3.17 -8.55
C GLN A 284 17.67 4.51 -7.99
N PHE A 285 17.38 4.59 -6.68
CA PHE A 285 16.94 5.81 -6.01
C PHE A 285 18.03 6.90 -6.03
N VAL A 286 19.27 6.54 -5.66
CA VAL A 286 20.42 7.46 -5.65
C VAL A 286 20.79 7.90 -7.07
N GLN A 287 20.74 6.99 -8.05
CA GLN A 287 20.97 7.32 -9.46
C GLN A 287 19.97 8.39 -9.95
N LYS A 288 18.68 8.21 -9.67
CA LYS A 288 17.62 9.16 -10.11
C LYS A 288 17.65 10.49 -9.38
N ALA A 289 18.03 10.49 -8.10
CA ALA A 289 18.31 11.73 -7.36
C ALA A 289 19.51 12.50 -7.93
N THR A 290 20.45 11.81 -8.59
CA THR A 290 21.64 12.41 -9.20
C THR A 290 21.40 12.85 -10.66
N SER A 291 20.53 12.18 -11.41
CA SER A 291 20.25 12.50 -12.82
C SER A 291 19.30 13.69 -13.03
N HIS A 292 18.51 14.05 -12.01
CA HIS A 292 17.58 15.18 -12.09
C HIS A 292 18.13 16.41 -11.35
N VAL A 293 18.68 17.35 -12.13
CA VAL A 293 19.32 18.63 -11.71
C VAL A 293 18.39 19.58 -10.92
N VAL A 294 17.12 19.22 -10.71
CA VAL A 294 16.01 20.14 -10.35
C VAL A 294 15.54 19.96 -8.90
N ASN A 295 16.25 19.20 -8.05
CA ASN A 295 15.82 18.96 -6.66
C ASN A 295 16.93 19.30 -5.63
N PRO A 296 17.10 20.58 -5.23
CA PRO A 296 18.24 21.07 -4.44
C PRO A 296 18.37 20.51 -3.00
N ILE A 297 17.50 19.57 -2.61
CA ILE A 297 17.18 19.25 -1.22
C ILE A 297 17.29 17.73 -0.95
N MET A 298 17.53 16.92 -1.99
CA MET A 298 18.03 15.54 -1.83
C MET A 298 19.50 15.58 -1.39
N PRO A 299 19.88 15.03 -0.23
CA PRO A 299 21.28 15.05 0.20
C PRO A 299 22.13 14.06 -0.60
N SER A 300 23.42 14.39 -0.72
CA SER A 300 24.49 13.64 -1.40
C SER A 300 24.91 12.33 -0.68
N LEU A 301 23.95 11.64 -0.05
CA LEU A 301 24.17 10.33 0.55
C LEU A 301 24.38 9.27 -0.53
N THR A 302 25.52 8.59 -0.47
CA THR A 302 25.82 7.44 -1.33
C THR A 302 24.96 6.24 -0.96
N VAL A 303 24.87 5.25 -1.85
CA VAL A 303 24.18 3.97 -1.60
C VAL A 303 24.62 3.34 -0.27
N LYS A 304 25.94 3.26 -0.04
CA LYS A 304 26.50 2.82 1.24
C LYS A 304 26.04 3.70 2.41
N GLY A 305 26.01 5.03 2.24
CA GLY A 305 25.52 5.96 3.27
C GLY A 305 24.07 5.72 3.69
N TYR A 306 23.19 5.28 2.77
CA TYR A 306 21.84 4.84 3.11
C TYR A 306 21.81 3.44 3.74
N MET A 307 22.53 2.47 3.17
CA MET A 307 22.55 1.08 3.69
C MET A 307 23.18 0.96 5.09
N ASP A 308 24.22 1.75 5.38
CA ASP A 308 24.83 1.85 6.71
C ASP A 308 23.85 2.44 7.74
N LYS A 309 22.99 3.39 7.35
CA LYS A 309 21.95 3.96 8.22
C LYS A 309 20.80 2.99 8.45
N LEU A 310 20.27 2.39 7.39
CA LEU A 310 19.22 1.36 7.45
C LEU A 310 19.65 0.13 8.27
N SER A 311 20.94 -0.22 8.27
CA SER A 311 21.48 -1.34 9.07
C SER A 311 21.72 -0.98 10.55
N LYS A 312 21.75 0.31 10.93
CA LYS A 312 22.02 0.76 12.30
C LYS A 312 20.77 1.00 13.14
N ILE A 313 19.64 1.35 12.52
CA ILE A 313 18.36 1.55 13.21
C ILE A 313 17.75 0.16 13.52
N PRO A 314 17.47 -0.19 14.78
CA PRO A 314 16.88 -1.47 15.15
C PRO A 314 15.60 -1.79 14.38
N LYS A 315 15.46 -3.04 13.91
CA LYS A 315 14.34 -3.55 13.07
C LYS A 315 14.08 -2.80 11.75
N MET A 316 14.88 -1.80 11.38
CA MET A 316 14.57 -0.96 10.21
C MET A 316 14.61 -1.74 8.88
N ILE A 317 15.51 -2.72 8.73
CA ILE A 317 15.56 -3.61 7.55
C ILE A 317 14.26 -4.42 7.39
N GLU A 318 13.68 -4.90 8.49
CA GLU A 318 12.38 -5.61 8.50
C GLU A 318 11.27 -4.66 8.03
N LEU A 319 11.24 -3.43 8.56
CA LEU A 319 10.26 -2.40 8.19
C LEU A 319 10.37 -1.98 6.71
N VAL A 320 11.59 -1.78 6.18
CA VAL A 320 11.82 -1.39 4.78
C VAL A 320 11.88 -2.55 3.80
N SER A 321 11.66 -3.79 4.24
CA SER A 321 11.35 -4.91 3.34
C SER A 321 10.00 -4.70 2.63
N ASN A 322 9.19 -3.73 3.08
CA ASN A 322 8.06 -3.20 2.32
C ASN A 322 8.52 -2.04 1.38
N PRO A 323 8.37 -2.14 0.04
CA PRO A 323 8.92 -1.16 -0.90
C PRO A 323 8.40 0.29 -0.73
N TYR A 324 7.14 0.43 -0.31
CA TYR A 324 6.57 1.74 -0.02
C TYR A 324 7.23 2.36 1.22
N LEU A 325 7.43 1.57 2.29
CA LEU A 325 8.12 2.02 3.50
C LEU A 325 9.60 2.31 3.24
N LEU A 326 10.27 1.57 2.35
CA LEU A 326 11.61 1.90 1.88
C LEU A 326 11.66 3.28 1.21
N THR A 327 10.68 3.61 0.36
CA THR A 327 10.60 4.92 -0.30
C THR A 327 10.46 6.05 0.72
N MET A 328 9.53 5.90 1.67
CA MET A 328 9.34 6.86 2.75
C MET A 328 10.60 6.99 3.62
N ALA A 329 11.22 5.85 3.96
CA ALA A 329 12.42 5.80 4.78
C ALA A 329 13.59 6.54 4.13
N LEU A 330 13.85 6.35 2.84
CA LEU A 330 14.93 7.04 2.12
C LEU A 330 14.69 8.56 2.05
N GLN A 331 13.44 8.98 1.86
CA GLN A 331 13.04 10.39 1.83
C GLN A 331 13.07 11.05 3.22
N ALA A 332 12.75 10.33 4.29
CA ALA A 332 12.76 10.80 5.68
C ALA A 332 14.13 10.67 6.36
N MET A 333 15.00 9.79 5.86
CA MET A 333 16.36 9.52 6.37
C MET A 333 17.18 10.77 6.72
N PRO A 334 17.16 11.87 5.93
CA PRO A 334 17.96 13.05 6.22
C PRO A 334 17.55 13.68 7.56
N LYS A 335 16.24 13.86 7.78
CA LYS A 335 15.69 14.41 9.04
C LYS A 335 15.95 13.47 10.22
N ILE A 336 15.67 12.17 10.04
CA ILE A 336 15.83 11.13 11.07
C ILE A 336 17.27 11.10 11.59
N THR A 337 18.28 11.17 10.71
CA THR A 337 19.68 11.10 11.16
C THR A 337 20.32 12.42 11.55
N ASN A 338 19.75 13.56 11.12
CA ASN A 338 20.28 14.88 11.51
C ASN A 338 19.76 15.32 12.89
N SER A 339 18.69 14.70 13.40
CA SER A 339 18.08 15.00 14.70
C SER A 339 18.63 14.16 15.86
N ALA A 340 19.47 13.15 15.59
CA ALA A 340 19.94 12.19 16.60
C ALA A 340 21.47 12.15 16.71
N GLN A 341 22.00 12.25 17.93
CA GLN A 341 23.43 12.06 18.21
C GLN A 341 23.86 10.59 18.12
N ASP A 342 22.95 9.66 18.46
CA ASP A 342 23.11 8.23 18.21
C ASP A 342 21.89 7.69 17.45
N ILE A 343 22.15 7.10 16.29
CA ILE A 343 21.13 6.54 15.39
C ILE A 343 20.67 5.15 15.86
N SER A 344 21.47 4.44 16.67
CA SER A 344 21.15 3.11 17.17
C SER A 344 20.09 3.11 18.29
N ALA A 345 19.95 4.25 18.98
CA ALA A 345 18.91 4.48 19.99
C ALA A 345 17.51 4.78 19.38
N ILE A 346 17.40 4.97 18.06
CA ILE A 346 16.14 5.31 17.40
C ILE A 346 15.27 4.05 17.24
N CYS A 347 14.20 3.93 18.03
CA CYS A 347 13.17 2.92 17.82
C CYS A 347 12.09 3.44 16.84
N LEU A 348 12.31 3.31 15.53
CA LEU A 348 11.37 3.78 14.51
C LEU A 348 10.30 2.72 14.20
N THR A 349 9.05 2.99 14.56
CA THR A 349 7.88 2.18 14.19
C THR A 349 7.34 2.55 12.81
N ARG A 350 6.38 1.77 12.28
CA ARG A 350 5.66 2.17 11.06
C ARG A 350 4.90 3.46 11.30
N VAL A 351 4.25 3.62 12.46
CA VAL A 351 3.62 4.88 12.88
C VAL A 351 4.59 6.05 12.78
N GLY A 352 5.74 6.00 13.47
CA GLY A 352 6.68 7.12 13.54
C GLY A 352 7.30 7.49 12.18
N LEU A 353 7.42 6.53 11.25
CA LEU A 353 7.84 6.82 9.87
C LEU A 353 6.78 7.62 9.10
N TYR A 354 5.48 7.40 9.34
CA TYR A 354 4.41 8.19 8.71
C TYR A 354 4.28 9.57 9.36
N ASP A 355 4.39 9.67 10.69
CA ASP A 355 4.43 10.97 11.39
C ASP A 355 5.57 11.84 10.83
N THR A 356 6.78 11.29 10.74
CA THR A 356 7.96 11.98 10.18
C THR A 356 7.74 12.39 8.71
N PHE A 357 7.21 11.47 7.89
CA PHE A 357 7.03 11.69 6.46
C PHE A 357 5.99 12.77 6.14
N ILE A 358 4.82 12.72 6.77
CA ILE A 358 3.73 13.68 6.50
C ILE A 358 4.11 15.07 7.02
N GLU A 359 4.76 15.17 8.19
CA GLU A 359 5.27 16.44 8.69
C GLU A 359 6.33 17.02 7.73
N GLN A 360 7.28 16.20 7.25
CA GLN A 360 8.27 16.64 6.26
C GLN A 360 7.62 17.06 4.92
N TRP A 361 6.59 16.36 4.43
CA TRP A 361 5.85 16.73 3.23
C TRP A 361 5.22 18.13 3.34
N LEU A 362 4.63 18.43 4.50
CA LEU A 362 4.05 19.74 4.79
C LEU A 362 5.12 20.84 4.93
N GLN A 363 6.24 20.56 5.61
CA GLN A 363 7.38 21.49 5.68
C GLN A 363 7.96 21.79 4.29
N MET A 364 8.11 20.77 3.43
CA MET A 364 8.57 20.97 2.05
C MET A 364 7.57 21.77 1.21
N SER A 365 6.27 21.57 1.43
CA SER A 365 5.22 22.32 0.74
C SER A 365 5.18 23.79 1.17
N LYS A 366 5.39 24.08 2.48
CA LYS A 366 5.59 25.43 3.01
C LYS A 366 6.74 26.17 2.31
N LEU A 367 7.92 25.53 2.22
CA LEU A 367 9.10 26.10 1.55
C LEU A 367 8.87 26.31 0.04
N ARG A 368 8.15 25.40 -0.62
CA ARG A 368 7.79 25.52 -2.04
C ARG A 368 6.83 26.69 -2.28
N LEU A 369 5.80 26.85 -1.45
CA LEU A 369 4.86 27.97 -1.57
C LEU A 369 5.54 29.32 -1.34
N GLY A 370 6.36 29.43 -0.29
CA GLY A 370 7.13 30.66 0.00
C GLY A 370 8.20 31.02 -1.03
N SER A 371 8.52 30.13 -1.98
CA SER A 371 9.38 30.41 -3.14
C SER A 371 8.62 30.53 -4.47
N SER A 372 7.29 30.46 -4.44
CA SER A 372 6.42 30.50 -5.63
C SER A 372 5.74 31.85 -5.82
N THR A 373 5.40 32.19 -7.06
CA THR A 373 4.63 33.41 -7.39
C THR A 373 3.14 33.16 -7.16
N LEU A 374 2.65 33.58 -5.99
CA LEU A 374 1.23 33.54 -5.63
C LEU A 374 0.49 34.79 -6.12
N SER A 375 -0.85 34.75 -6.17
CA SER A 375 -1.69 35.95 -6.23
C SER A 375 -1.74 36.66 -4.88
N MET A 376 -2.04 37.96 -4.84
CA MET A 376 -2.07 38.73 -3.58
C MET A 376 -2.96 38.08 -2.50
N GLU A 377 -4.20 37.71 -2.85
CA GLU A 377 -5.13 36.99 -1.95
C GLU A 377 -4.57 35.66 -1.43
N ALA A 378 -3.85 34.92 -2.27
CA ALA A 378 -3.24 33.65 -1.89
C ALA A 378 -1.97 33.85 -1.07
N GLN A 379 -1.27 34.98 -1.23
CA GLN A 379 -0.14 35.35 -0.39
C GLN A 379 -0.61 35.83 0.99
N GLU A 380 -1.62 36.69 1.07
CA GLU A 380 -2.25 37.10 2.34
C GLU A 380 -2.76 35.87 3.13
N THR A 381 -3.43 34.93 2.44
CA THR A 381 -3.89 33.66 3.03
C THR A 381 -2.71 32.76 3.46
N PHE A 382 -1.62 32.74 2.68
CA PHE A 382 -0.42 31.99 3.04
C PHE A 382 0.31 32.59 4.24
N GLU A 383 0.38 33.92 4.36
CA GLU A 383 0.98 34.62 5.49
C GLU A 383 0.17 34.39 6.77
N ALA A 384 -1.16 34.46 6.72
CA ALA A 384 -2.02 34.05 7.85
C ALA A 384 -1.80 32.57 8.26
N LEU A 385 -1.67 31.67 7.28
CA LEU A 385 -1.30 30.27 7.54
C LEU A 385 0.10 30.10 8.16
N LEU A 386 1.04 31.03 7.95
CA LEU A 386 2.35 30.96 8.61
C LEU A 386 2.23 31.23 10.11
N ASP A 387 1.45 32.25 10.49
CA ASP A 387 1.22 32.68 11.88
C ASP A 387 0.39 31.67 12.68
N GLU A 388 -0.65 31.07 12.06
CA GLU A 388 -1.44 29.98 12.67
C GLU A 388 -0.68 28.64 12.77
N GLY A 389 0.50 28.53 12.15
CA GLY A 389 1.30 27.31 12.18
C GLY A 389 0.94 26.32 11.07
N PHE A 390 1.21 26.70 9.81
CA PHE A 390 0.99 25.99 8.55
C PHE A 390 0.99 24.46 8.60
N VAL A 391 1.97 23.83 9.27
CA VAL A 391 2.11 22.36 9.33
C VAL A 391 1.05 21.72 10.24
N GLN A 392 0.63 22.42 11.30
CA GLN A 392 -0.49 21.97 12.12
C GLN A 392 -1.81 22.11 11.36
N GLN A 393 -2.04 23.23 10.66
CA GLN A 393 -3.25 23.39 9.83
C GLN A 393 -3.29 22.40 8.65
N GLY A 394 -2.15 22.13 8.01
CA GLY A 394 -2.02 21.06 7.03
C GLY A 394 -2.33 19.66 7.62
N MET A 395 -1.85 19.36 8.82
CA MET A 395 -2.16 18.10 9.51
C MET A 395 -3.64 18.01 9.91
N ASN A 396 -4.27 19.12 10.32
CA ASN A 396 -5.70 19.20 10.63
C ASN A 396 -6.52 18.90 9.36
N TYR A 397 -6.33 19.67 8.28
CA TYR A 397 -6.97 19.45 6.97
C TYR A 397 -6.87 18.00 6.50
N LEU A 398 -5.71 17.36 6.67
CA LEU A 398 -5.49 15.97 6.28
C LEU A 398 -6.23 14.96 7.16
N LYS A 399 -6.29 15.19 8.48
CA LYS A 399 -7.11 14.39 9.41
C LYS A 399 -8.61 14.55 9.11
N ASP A 400 -9.06 15.77 8.88
CA ASP A 400 -10.47 16.11 8.66
C ASP A 400 -10.96 15.55 7.32
N LEU A 401 -10.13 15.63 6.27
CA LEU A 401 -10.38 14.96 4.99
C LEU A 401 -10.44 13.44 5.14
N ALA A 402 -9.57 12.84 5.94
CA ALA A 402 -9.60 11.40 6.22
C ALA A 402 -10.87 11.00 7.00
N ALA A 403 -11.26 11.77 8.02
CA ALA A 403 -12.50 11.58 8.77
C ALA A 403 -13.72 11.64 7.85
N ALA A 404 -13.83 12.69 7.02
CA ALA A 404 -14.92 12.87 6.07
C ALA A 404 -15.00 11.74 5.03
N ILE A 405 -13.86 11.22 4.55
CA ILE A 405 -13.81 10.06 3.65
C ILE A 405 -14.35 8.78 4.32
N PHE A 406 -13.98 8.50 5.57
CA PHE A 406 -14.53 7.36 6.30
C PHE A 406 -16.01 7.53 6.68
N GLN A 407 -16.43 8.74 7.02
CA GLN A 407 -17.80 9.07 7.42
C GLN A 407 -18.81 9.07 6.25
N HIS A 408 -18.42 9.62 5.08
CA HIS A 408 -19.35 9.86 3.98
C HIS A 408 -19.20 8.92 2.77
N GLN A 409 -18.09 8.18 2.66
CA GLN A 409 -17.87 7.22 1.57
C GLN A 409 -17.19 5.92 2.01
N ASP A 410 -17.37 5.52 3.27
CA ASP A 410 -16.99 4.21 3.82
C ASP A 410 -15.53 3.83 3.52
N GLY A 411 -14.62 4.81 3.68
CA GLY A 411 -13.18 4.62 3.50
C GLY A 411 -12.71 4.48 2.05
N ALA A 412 -13.61 4.63 1.05
CA ALA A 412 -13.23 4.58 -0.36
C ALA A 412 -12.13 5.62 -0.68
N PRO A 413 -11.02 5.25 -1.34
CA PRO A 413 -9.85 6.12 -1.44
C PRO A 413 -9.95 7.22 -2.50
N VAL A 414 -10.99 7.21 -3.34
CA VAL A 414 -11.21 8.16 -4.43
C VAL A 414 -12.40 9.05 -4.12
N VAL A 415 -12.18 10.37 -4.13
CA VAL A 415 -13.22 11.40 -4.08
C VAL A 415 -13.36 11.99 -5.48
N GLU A 416 -14.43 11.68 -6.22
CA GLU A 416 -14.78 12.51 -7.38
C GLU A 416 -15.40 13.83 -6.90
N TYR A 417 -14.92 14.96 -7.42
CA TYR A 417 -15.50 16.28 -7.15
C TYR A 417 -15.72 17.10 -8.42
N SER A 418 -16.90 17.71 -8.51
CA SER A 418 -17.34 18.56 -9.61
C SER A 418 -18.07 19.81 -9.10
N GLN A 419 -17.36 20.94 -8.98
CA GLN A 419 -17.87 22.22 -8.44
C GLN A 419 -19.31 22.59 -8.88
N ILE A 420 -19.64 22.43 -10.16
CA ILE A 420 -20.97 22.73 -10.74
C ILE A 420 -22.10 21.89 -10.10
N ARG A 421 -21.80 20.66 -9.64
CA ARG A 421 -22.78 19.71 -9.08
C ARG A 421 -22.75 19.63 -7.55
N GLU A 422 -21.61 19.94 -6.93
CA GLU A 422 -21.30 19.51 -5.55
C GLU A 422 -20.91 20.64 -4.60
N SER A 423 -21.16 21.89 -4.98
CA SER A 423 -20.85 23.11 -4.20
C SER A 423 -21.46 23.20 -2.80
N LYS A 424 -22.45 22.36 -2.48
CA LYS A 424 -23.08 22.24 -1.14
C LYS A 424 -22.79 20.90 -0.44
N SER A 425 -21.87 20.09 -0.96
CA SER A 425 -21.46 18.82 -0.35
C SER A 425 -20.29 19.00 0.61
N TRP A 426 -20.05 18.03 1.49
CA TRP A 426 -18.83 17.95 2.31
C TRP A 426 -17.54 18.04 1.48
N LYS A 427 -17.56 17.60 0.21
CA LYS A 427 -16.40 17.68 -0.68
C LYS A 427 -16.01 19.13 -0.98
N ALA A 428 -16.96 20.07 -0.94
CA ALA A 428 -16.69 21.48 -1.23
C ALA A 428 -15.77 22.13 -0.17
N SER A 429 -15.77 21.67 1.08
CA SER A 429 -14.87 22.21 2.12
C SER A 429 -13.41 21.75 1.97
N PHE A 430 -13.12 20.79 1.07
CA PHE A 430 -11.74 20.31 0.82
C PHE A 430 -11.28 20.56 -0.63
N PHE A 431 -12.20 20.39 -1.59
CA PHE A 431 -11.95 20.46 -3.04
C PHE A 431 -12.55 21.72 -3.69
N GLY A 432 -13.16 22.61 -2.89
CA GLY A 432 -13.73 23.87 -3.33
C GLY A 432 -12.69 24.88 -3.91
N PRO A 433 -13.20 25.96 -4.53
CA PRO A 433 -12.37 27.02 -5.12
C PRO A 433 -11.76 27.98 -4.06
N ASP A 434 -12.12 27.81 -2.78
CA ASP A 434 -11.64 28.62 -1.68
C ASP A 434 -10.10 28.64 -1.60
N THR A 435 -9.54 29.82 -1.32
CA THR A 435 -8.10 30.08 -1.39
C THR A 435 -7.31 29.35 -0.29
N LEU A 436 -7.83 29.31 0.93
CA LEU A 436 -7.25 28.55 2.05
C LEU A 436 -7.28 27.05 1.75
N GLN A 437 -8.43 26.52 1.34
CA GLN A 437 -8.57 25.11 0.98
C GLN A 437 -7.74 24.72 -0.24
N THR A 438 -7.49 25.66 -1.16
CA THR A 438 -6.63 25.44 -2.32
C THR A 438 -5.15 25.32 -1.93
N LEU A 439 -4.63 26.21 -1.09
CA LEU A 439 -3.26 26.14 -0.57
C LEU A 439 -3.01 24.86 0.24
N LEU A 440 -3.96 24.48 1.11
CA LEU A 440 -3.89 23.25 1.91
C LEU A 440 -3.93 21.99 1.02
N ARG A 441 -4.84 21.95 0.04
CA ARG A 441 -4.98 20.85 -0.93
C ARG A 441 -3.74 20.66 -1.81
N GLU A 442 -3.11 21.75 -2.26
CA GLU A 442 -1.90 21.68 -3.09
C GLU A 442 -0.63 21.37 -2.27
N SER A 443 -0.69 21.57 -0.95
CA SER A 443 0.31 21.14 0.02
C SER A 443 0.13 19.70 0.50
N SER A 444 -0.98 19.05 0.13
CA SER A 444 -1.35 17.71 0.59
C SER A 444 -0.71 16.58 -0.25
N PRO A 445 -0.52 15.38 0.32
CA PRO A 445 -0.10 14.16 -0.41
C PRO A 445 -1.21 13.56 -1.28
N LEU A 446 -1.87 14.40 -2.08
CA LEU A 446 -2.97 14.06 -2.97
C LEU A 446 -2.52 14.02 -4.43
N THR A 447 -3.15 13.16 -5.23
CA THR A 447 -3.09 13.17 -6.69
C THR A 447 -4.47 13.43 -7.28
N ARG A 448 -4.49 14.05 -8.45
CA ARG A 448 -5.71 14.41 -9.18
C ARG A 448 -5.68 13.82 -10.59
N SER A 449 -6.76 13.14 -11.00
CA SER A 449 -6.99 12.71 -12.37
C SER A 449 -8.35 13.22 -12.84
N GLY A 450 -8.33 14.30 -13.62
CA GLY A 450 -9.54 15.02 -14.05
C GLY A 450 -10.34 15.57 -12.85
N LYS A 451 -11.40 14.85 -12.47
CA LYS A 451 -12.27 15.15 -11.32
C LYS A 451 -12.02 14.28 -10.08
N GLN A 452 -11.28 13.19 -10.23
CA GLN A 452 -10.98 12.27 -9.14
C GLN A 452 -9.76 12.75 -8.37
N TYR A 453 -9.92 12.90 -7.05
CA TYR A 453 -8.86 13.16 -6.09
C TYR A 453 -8.65 11.91 -5.24
N ARG A 454 -7.40 11.58 -4.91
CA ARG A 454 -7.06 10.49 -3.98
C ARG A 454 -5.75 10.79 -3.28
N PHE A 455 -5.52 10.18 -2.12
CA PHE A 455 -4.17 10.05 -1.60
C PHE A 455 -3.31 9.26 -2.59
N PHE A 456 -2.03 9.62 -2.74
CA PHE A 456 -1.18 8.91 -3.70
C PHE A 456 -1.05 7.41 -3.37
N HIS A 457 -1.16 7.05 -2.08
CA HIS A 457 -1.28 5.67 -1.59
C HIS A 457 -2.29 5.58 -0.42
N ARG A 458 -3.21 4.60 -0.43
CA ARG A 458 -4.30 4.46 0.58
C ARG A 458 -3.79 4.32 2.01
N SER A 459 -2.57 3.84 2.25
CA SER A 459 -2.05 3.75 3.63
C SER A 459 -1.87 5.11 4.31
N ILE A 460 -1.80 6.22 3.55
CA ILE A 460 -1.82 7.59 4.12
C ILE A 460 -3.20 7.90 4.70
N LEU A 461 -4.28 7.58 3.97
CA LEU A 461 -5.66 7.70 4.45
C LEU A 461 -5.90 6.85 5.71
N GLU A 462 -5.44 5.59 5.69
CA GLU A 462 -5.53 4.67 6.83
C GLU A 462 -4.73 5.17 8.05
N TYR A 463 -3.55 5.75 7.83
CA TYR A 463 -2.74 6.38 8.87
C TYR A 463 -3.40 7.66 9.43
N LEU A 464 -3.92 8.55 8.57
CA LEU A 464 -4.57 9.80 8.99
C LEU A 464 -5.85 9.53 9.78
N TYR A 465 -6.66 8.56 9.37
CA TYR A 465 -7.81 8.13 10.17
C TYR A 465 -7.37 7.47 11.49
N SER A 466 -6.26 6.71 11.50
CA SER A 466 -5.69 6.24 12.78
C SER A 466 -5.31 7.41 13.71
N ARG A 467 -4.86 8.55 13.16
CA ARG A 467 -4.58 9.77 13.94
C ARG A 467 -5.86 10.42 14.46
N VAL A 468 -6.93 10.51 13.64
CA VAL A 468 -8.27 10.95 14.09
C VAL A 468 -8.78 10.11 15.27
N VAL A 469 -8.58 8.79 15.22
CA VAL A 469 -9.00 7.87 16.28
C VAL A 469 -8.11 7.92 17.53
N SER A 470 -6.84 8.34 17.42
CA SER A 470 -5.87 8.30 18.53
C SER A 470 -5.49 9.65 19.15
N ASP A 471 -5.63 10.76 18.43
CA ASP A 471 -5.38 12.10 18.96
C ASP A 471 -6.34 12.38 20.16
N PRO A 472 -6.07 13.38 21.02
CA PRO A 472 -7.00 13.76 22.08
C PRO A 472 -8.37 14.13 21.51
N PHE A 473 -9.44 13.51 22.01
CA PHE A 473 -10.80 13.80 21.57
C PHE A 473 -11.37 14.97 22.37
N ASP A 474 -11.84 15.97 21.64
CA ASP A 474 -12.42 17.20 22.15
C ASP A 474 -13.91 17.18 21.79
N SER A 475 -14.79 17.09 22.81
CA SER A 475 -16.22 16.86 22.60
C SER A 475 -16.90 17.97 21.82
N ASP A 476 -16.38 19.19 21.93
CA ASP A 476 -16.95 20.39 21.34
C ASP A 476 -16.53 20.52 19.86
N LYS A 477 -15.60 19.66 19.41
CA LYS A 477 -15.17 19.49 18.02
C LYS A 477 -15.80 18.24 17.39
N THR A 478 -17.11 18.06 17.56
CA THR A 478 -17.89 17.23 16.62
C THR A 478 -17.66 17.72 15.18
N PHE A 479 -17.64 16.80 14.20
CA PHE A 479 -17.28 17.08 12.79
C PHE A 479 -18.35 17.86 11.99
N ALA A 480 -18.95 18.88 12.60
CA ALA A 480 -19.82 19.86 11.99
C ALA A 480 -19.57 21.23 12.64
N TYR A 481 -19.80 22.31 11.88
CA TYR A 481 -19.71 23.68 12.38
C TYR A 481 -20.79 23.92 13.47
N SER A 482 -20.40 23.91 14.74
CA SER A 482 -21.23 24.32 15.89
C SER A 482 -20.78 25.70 16.39
N GLY A 483 -21.75 26.57 16.68
CA GLY A 483 -21.49 27.91 17.21
C GLY A 483 -21.10 27.91 18.69
N PRO A 484 -20.69 29.07 19.23
CA PRO A 484 -20.28 29.18 20.63
C PRO A 484 -21.48 29.17 21.57
N ASP A 485 -21.89 28.00 22.06
CA ASP A 485 -22.62 27.79 23.33
C ASP A 485 -22.78 26.29 23.66
N SER A 486 -21.81 25.71 24.37
CA SER A 486 -21.97 24.45 25.13
C SER A 486 -20.98 24.38 26.28
N SER A 487 -21.44 23.93 27.45
CA SER A 487 -20.65 23.87 28.69
C SER A 487 -20.21 22.45 29.03
N ASP A 488 -18.96 22.28 29.47
CA ASP A 488 -18.40 21.15 30.23
C ASP A 488 -19.24 19.86 30.26
N SER A 489 -19.18 19.08 29.18
CA SER A 489 -19.65 17.68 29.20
C SER A 489 -18.46 16.75 29.40
N VAL A 490 -18.58 15.77 30.31
CA VAL A 490 -17.58 14.70 30.43
C VAL A 490 -17.63 13.88 29.14
N ALA A 491 -16.54 13.91 28.37
CA ALA A 491 -16.49 13.39 27.00
C ALA A 491 -16.64 11.85 26.93
N SER A 492 -17.89 11.37 26.96
CA SER A 492 -18.23 9.95 26.81
C SER A 492 -17.83 9.42 25.44
N PHE A 493 -17.45 8.14 25.40
CA PHE A 493 -17.06 7.46 24.17
C PHE A 493 -18.17 7.34 23.13
N VAL A 494 -19.45 7.56 23.49
CA VAL A 494 -20.61 7.49 22.57
C VAL A 494 -20.36 8.22 21.25
N ASN A 495 -19.80 9.44 21.31
CA ASN A 495 -19.50 10.29 20.14
C ASN A 495 -18.07 10.13 19.60
N HIS A 496 -17.17 9.42 20.29
CA HIS A 496 -15.76 9.28 19.92
C HIS A 496 -15.61 8.43 18.64
N PRO A 497 -14.65 8.72 17.74
CA PRO A 497 -14.37 7.89 16.55
C PRO A 497 -14.08 6.39 16.81
N LEU A 498 -13.83 5.97 18.06
CA LEU A 498 -13.73 4.55 18.44
C LEU A 498 -15.09 3.85 18.43
N ASN A 499 -16.19 4.57 18.60
CA ASN A 499 -17.55 4.03 18.72
C ASN A 499 -18.34 4.12 17.41
N GLN A 500 -17.90 4.96 16.46
CA GLN A 500 -18.62 5.27 15.22
C GLN A 500 -18.51 4.20 14.11
N ARG A 501 -17.53 3.28 14.19
CA ARG A 501 -17.21 2.29 13.14
C ARG A 501 -16.68 1.00 13.75
N ILE A 502 -16.90 -0.15 13.10
CA ILE A 502 -16.12 -1.37 13.34
C ILE A 502 -14.71 -1.16 12.76
N ILE A 503 -13.70 -0.98 13.59
CA ILE A 503 -12.29 -0.81 13.17
C ILE A 503 -11.59 -2.17 13.00
N VAL A 504 -12.17 -3.23 13.57
CA VAL A 504 -11.71 -4.63 13.41
C VAL A 504 -11.60 -5.05 11.93
N ASP A 505 -12.53 -4.61 11.08
CA ASP A 505 -12.55 -4.90 9.64
C ASP A 505 -11.53 -4.08 8.83
N GLU A 506 -10.82 -3.14 9.45
CA GLU A 506 -9.79 -2.27 8.83
C GLU A 506 -8.38 -2.64 9.35
N PRO A 507 -7.82 -3.81 8.98
CA PRO A 507 -6.62 -4.37 9.60
C PRO A 507 -5.38 -3.48 9.48
N SER A 508 -5.33 -2.58 8.48
CA SER A 508 -4.25 -1.59 8.35
C SER A 508 -4.37 -0.44 9.36
N ILE A 509 -5.59 -0.02 9.70
CA ILE A 509 -5.87 1.01 10.72
C ILE A 509 -5.64 0.41 12.11
N LEU A 510 -6.16 -0.80 12.34
CA LEU A 510 -5.95 -1.55 13.59
C LEU A 510 -4.46 -1.75 13.90
N GLN A 511 -3.62 -1.97 12.88
CA GLN A 511 -2.15 -2.03 13.02
C GLN A 511 -1.54 -0.69 13.48
N PHE A 512 -1.89 0.43 12.84
CA PHE A 512 -1.39 1.75 13.24
C PHE A 512 -1.83 2.12 14.67
N LEU A 513 -3.06 1.80 15.06
CA LEU A 513 -3.57 2.03 16.41
C LEU A 513 -2.85 1.14 17.45
N ALA A 514 -2.60 -0.13 17.13
CA ALA A 514 -1.88 -1.05 18.01
C ALA A 514 -0.43 -0.59 18.26
N GLU A 515 0.28 -0.17 17.21
CA GLU A 515 1.62 0.43 17.35
C GLU A 515 1.59 1.69 18.20
N ARG A 516 0.61 2.59 17.99
CA ARG A 516 0.50 3.83 18.76
C ARG A 516 0.09 3.59 20.22
N ALA A 517 -0.74 2.58 20.52
CA ALA A 517 -1.02 2.15 21.89
C ALA A 517 0.18 1.50 22.61
N GLY A 518 1.24 1.15 21.86
CA GLY A 518 2.55 0.78 22.41
C GLY A 518 3.48 1.97 22.70
N LEU A 519 3.18 3.16 22.15
CA LEU A 519 4.01 4.37 22.24
C LEU A 519 3.40 5.48 23.12
N ASP A 520 2.08 5.60 23.15
CA ASP A 520 1.34 6.62 23.90
C ASP A 520 0.55 6.00 25.09
N PRO A 521 1.02 6.19 26.33
CA PRO A 521 0.31 5.75 27.53
C PRO A 521 -1.07 6.40 27.73
N LEU A 522 -1.31 7.63 27.24
CA LEU A 522 -2.58 8.33 27.38
C LEU A 522 -3.63 7.81 26.40
N PHE A 523 -3.25 7.48 25.16
CA PHE A 523 -4.10 6.69 24.27
C PHE A 523 -4.35 5.29 24.85
N LYS A 524 -3.32 4.60 25.35
CA LYS A 524 -3.50 3.28 26.00
C LYS A 524 -4.47 3.32 27.19
N ALA A 525 -4.39 4.35 28.02
CA ALA A 525 -5.32 4.55 29.15
C ALA A 525 -6.76 4.78 28.68
N ARG A 526 -6.99 5.56 27.61
CA ARG A 526 -8.32 5.75 27.01
C ARG A 526 -8.91 4.45 26.46
N LEU A 527 -8.09 3.58 25.87
CA LEU A 527 -8.57 2.26 25.40
C LEU A 527 -9.05 1.38 26.57
N PHE A 528 -8.40 1.42 27.73
CA PHE A 528 -8.92 0.76 28.93
C PHE A 528 -10.18 1.44 29.49
N ALA A 529 -10.25 2.77 29.49
CA ALA A 529 -11.44 3.49 29.94
C ALA A 529 -12.69 3.13 29.13
N ALA A 530 -12.60 3.01 27.80
CA ALA A 530 -13.71 2.58 26.96
C ALA A 530 -14.18 1.15 27.30
N ILE A 531 -13.25 0.24 27.63
CA ILE A 531 -13.57 -1.13 28.05
C ILE A 531 -14.32 -1.11 29.39
N GLU A 532 -13.89 -0.32 30.37
CA GLU A 532 -14.57 -0.20 31.66
C GLU A 532 -15.94 0.49 31.55
N GLU A 533 -16.07 1.56 30.75
CA GLU A 533 -17.33 2.26 30.51
C GLU A 533 -18.39 1.31 29.90
N SER A 534 -17.98 0.37 29.04
CA SER A 534 -18.86 -0.64 28.44
C SER A 534 -19.51 -1.62 29.43
N LYS A 535 -18.97 -1.76 30.65
CA LYS A 535 -19.59 -2.56 31.73
C LYS A 535 -20.88 -1.89 32.24
N VAL A 536 -20.93 -0.56 32.20
CA VAL A 536 -22.08 0.24 32.64
C VAL A 536 -22.96 0.59 31.44
N ASP A 537 -22.43 1.30 30.44
CA ASP A 537 -23.19 1.72 29.26
C ASP A 537 -23.06 0.74 28.09
N ALA A 538 -24.20 0.34 27.50
CA ALA A 538 -24.22 -0.44 26.27
C ALA A 538 -23.91 0.42 25.03
N GLY A 539 -24.11 1.74 25.07
CA GLY A 539 -23.79 2.67 23.99
C GLY A 539 -22.31 2.71 23.59
N VAL A 540 -21.41 2.29 24.49
CA VAL A 540 -19.94 2.31 24.30
C VAL A 540 -19.37 0.95 23.86
N SER A 541 -20.22 -0.07 23.65
CA SER A 541 -19.80 -1.43 23.30
C SER A 541 -18.92 -1.51 22.03
N GLN A 542 -19.14 -0.62 21.05
CA GLN A 542 -18.33 -0.59 19.83
C GLN A 542 -16.93 -0.03 20.08
N ALA A 543 -16.81 1.01 20.90
CA ALA A 543 -15.51 1.52 21.34
C ALA A 543 -14.74 0.50 22.17
N ALA A 544 -15.40 -0.24 23.06
CA ALA A 544 -14.77 -1.31 23.83
C ALA A 544 -14.31 -2.48 22.96
N ALA A 545 -15.15 -2.94 22.02
CA ALA A 545 -14.78 -4.00 21.07
C ALA A 545 -13.56 -3.62 20.21
N ASN A 546 -13.51 -2.38 19.71
CA ASN A 546 -12.34 -1.85 19.01
C ASN A 546 -11.13 -1.73 19.96
N SER A 547 -11.32 -1.20 21.16
CA SER A 547 -10.24 -0.94 22.11
C SER A 547 -9.55 -2.22 22.61
N ILE A 548 -10.31 -3.27 22.92
CA ILE A 548 -9.71 -4.54 23.34
C ILE A 548 -8.96 -5.21 22.16
N SER A 549 -9.48 -5.07 20.93
CA SER A 549 -8.81 -5.56 19.72
C SER A 549 -7.49 -4.83 19.46
N ILE A 550 -7.46 -3.50 19.62
CA ILE A 550 -6.24 -2.68 19.53
C ILE A 550 -5.23 -3.09 20.62
N LEU A 551 -5.68 -3.26 21.87
CA LEU A 551 -4.81 -3.61 22.99
C LEU A 551 -4.21 -5.02 22.87
N VAL A 552 -5.00 -6.02 22.47
CA VAL A 552 -4.51 -7.38 22.20
C VAL A 552 -3.51 -7.38 21.05
N ARG A 553 -3.81 -6.67 19.95
CA ARG A 553 -2.87 -6.52 18.82
C ARG A 553 -1.59 -5.77 19.21
N ALA A 554 -1.64 -4.88 20.19
CA ALA A 554 -0.47 -4.22 20.79
C ALA A 554 0.31 -5.12 21.78
N GLY A 555 -0.03 -6.40 21.91
CA GLY A 555 0.63 -7.34 22.83
C GLY A 555 0.27 -7.13 24.31
N THR A 556 -0.85 -6.46 24.60
CA THR A 556 -1.30 -6.25 25.98
C THR A 556 -1.85 -7.55 26.56
N LEU A 557 -1.37 -7.92 27.75
CA LEU A 557 -1.82 -9.10 28.47
C LEU A 557 -3.07 -8.77 29.30
N PHE A 558 -4.07 -9.64 29.25
CA PHE A 558 -5.31 -9.55 30.03
C PHE A 558 -5.42 -10.69 31.07
N ASN A 559 -4.31 -11.37 31.34
CA ASN A 559 -4.24 -12.44 32.33
C ASN A 559 -4.63 -11.91 33.73
N GLY A 560 -5.60 -12.57 34.38
CA GLY A 560 -6.10 -12.17 35.71
C GLY A 560 -6.93 -10.87 35.75
N VAL A 561 -7.29 -10.28 34.61
CA VAL A 561 -8.04 -9.00 34.58
C VAL A 561 -9.54 -9.25 34.84
N ASP A 562 -10.15 -8.34 35.61
CA ASP A 562 -11.61 -8.28 35.81
C ASP A 562 -12.28 -7.65 34.58
N LEU A 563 -12.91 -8.48 33.76
CA LEU A 563 -13.68 -8.13 32.57
C LEU A 563 -15.16 -8.50 32.76
N ARG A 564 -15.64 -8.58 34.01
CA ARG A 564 -17.03 -8.95 34.31
C ARG A 564 -18.01 -7.95 33.72
N GLY A 565 -19.06 -8.45 33.07
CA GLY A 565 -20.09 -7.64 32.43
C GLY A 565 -19.61 -6.78 31.24
N VAL A 566 -18.37 -6.94 30.76
CA VAL A 566 -17.83 -6.16 29.64
C VAL A 566 -18.61 -6.43 28.35
N ARG A 567 -18.78 -5.42 27.50
CA ARG A 567 -19.54 -5.55 26.24
C ARG A 567 -18.62 -5.30 25.05
N ILE A 568 -18.17 -6.38 24.41
CA ILE A 568 -17.20 -6.34 23.31
C ILE A 568 -17.66 -7.13 22.06
N PRO A 569 -18.92 -7.02 21.62
CA PRO A 569 -19.42 -7.80 20.48
C PRO A 569 -18.61 -7.52 19.21
N GLY A 570 -18.23 -8.57 18.49
CA GLY A 570 -17.46 -8.48 17.24
C GLY A 570 -15.96 -8.15 17.40
N ALA A 571 -15.40 -8.16 18.61
CA ALA A 571 -13.96 -7.92 18.81
C ALA A 571 -13.06 -9.00 18.18
N ASP A 572 -11.88 -8.59 17.71
CA ASP A 572 -10.78 -9.49 17.30
C ASP A 572 -9.75 -9.56 18.43
N ILE A 573 -9.79 -10.65 19.20
CA ILE A 573 -8.85 -10.93 20.29
C ILE A 573 -8.04 -12.19 20.03
N ARG A 574 -7.83 -12.52 18.75
CA ARG A 574 -7.08 -13.70 18.29
C ARG A 574 -5.66 -13.72 18.85
N GLY A 575 -5.27 -14.87 19.42
CA GLY A 575 -3.96 -15.03 20.06
C GLY A 575 -3.75 -14.20 21.34
N GLY A 576 -4.76 -13.48 21.83
CA GLY A 576 -4.69 -12.73 23.07
C GLY A 576 -4.56 -13.63 24.31
N GLN A 577 -3.94 -13.10 25.36
CA GLN A 577 -3.73 -13.83 26.61
C GLN A 577 -4.69 -13.34 27.69
N PHE A 578 -5.61 -14.23 28.08
CA PHE A 578 -6.69 -14.02 29.04
C PHE A 578 -6.70 -15.14 30.11
N ASP A 579 -5.55 -15.76 30.40
CA ASP A 579 -5.44 -16.80 31.41
C ASP A 579 -5.86 -16.25 32.79
N SER A 580 -6.76 -16.93 33.49
CA SER A 580 -7.38 -16.50 34.76
C SER A 580 -8.18 -15.18 34.70
N ALA A 581 -8.50 -14.64 33.51
CA ALA A 581 -9.37 -13.46 33.42
C ALA A 581 -10.80 -13.77 33.89
N ASP A 582 -11.44 -12.82 34.58
CA ASP A 582 -12.85 -12.98 34.97
C ASP A 582 -13.76 -12.30 33.94
N LEU A 583 -14.43 -13.09 33.12
CA LEU A 583 -15.33 -12.65 32.06
C LEU A 583 -16.81 -12.87 32.45
N GLN A 584 -17.13 -13.07 33.74
CA GLN A 584 -18.50 -13.40 34.15
C GLN A 584 -19.53 -12.38 33.66
N GLY A 585 -20.54 -12.86 32.92
CA GLY A 585 -21.62 -12.04 32.38
C GLY A 585 -21.24 -11.13 31.21
N ALA A 586 -20.03 -11.27 30.63
CA ALA A 586 -19.62 -10.49 29.47
C ALA A 586 -20.43 -10.82 28.20
N ASP A 587 -20.62 -9.82 27.33
CA ASP A 587 -21.09 -10.03 25.96
C ASP A 587 -19.90 -10.19 25.01
N LEU A 588 -19.73 -11.43 24.52
CA LEU A 588 -18.70 -11.87 23.59
C LEU A 588 -19.31 -12.23 22.23
N SER A 589 -20.53 -11.78 21.92
CA SER A 589 -21.22 -12.16 20.69
C SER A 589 -20.41 -11.80 19.44
N ASN A 590 -20.23 -12.77 18.54
CA ASN A 590 -19.41 -12.69 17.31
C ASN A 590 -17.90 -12.41 17.50
N VAL A 591 -17.36 -12.53 18.72
CA VAL A 591 -15.92 -12.32 18.98
C VAL A 591 -15.06 -13.41 18.35
N ASP A 592 -13.93 -13.03 17.75
CA ASP A 592 -12.90 -13.96 17.26
C ASP A 592 -11.85 -14.22 18.35
N LEU A 593 -11.97 -15.40 18.97
CA LEU A 593 -11.10 -15.96 20.01
C LEU A 593 -10.07 -16.96 19.44
N SER A 594 -9.93 -17.07 18.11
CA SER A 594 -9.06 -18.07 17.49
C SER A 594 -7.62 -17.98 18.01
N LYS A 595 -7.09 -19.09 18.54
CA LYS A 595 -5.77 -19.21 19.20
C LYS A 595 -5.57 -18.42 20.51
N ALA A 596 -6.60 -17.79 21.07
CA ALA A 596 -6.49 -17.08 22.35
C ALA A 596 -6.23 -18.05 23.53
N TRP A 597 -5.56 -17.56 24.59
CA TRP A 597 -5.26 -18.33 25.80
C TRP A 597 -6.28 -17.99 26.89
N LEU A 598 -7.04 -18.99 27.36
CA LEU A 598 -8.18 -18.85 28.28
C LEU A 598 -8.08 -19.80 29.49
N ARG A 599 -6.87 -20.25 29.86
CA ARG A 599 -6.69 -21.23 30.94
C ARG A 599 -7.17 -20.64 32.26
N GLN A 600 -8.09 -21.32 32.93
CA GLN A 600 -8.73 -20.86 34.17
C GLN A 600 -9.56 -19.56 34.05
N ALA A 601 -9.89 -19.10 32.83
CA ALA A 601 -10.76 -17.93 32.64
C ALA A 601 -12.22 -18.22 33.04
N ASN A 602 -12.86 -17.30 33.75
CA ASN A 602 -14.24 -17.45 34.21
C ASN A 602 -15.24 -16.96 33.15
N LEU A 603 -15.70 -17.87 32.29
CA LEU A 603 -16.70 -17.59 31.23
C LEU A 603 -18.15 -17.82 31.69
N SER A 604 -18.44 -17.81 33.00
CA SER A 604 -19.80 -18.08 33.48
C SER A 604 -20.79 -16.96 33.10
N LYS A 605 -22.01 -17.33 32.69
CA LYS A 605 -23.10 -16.41 32.28
C LYS A 605 -22.79 -15.51 31.06
N THR A 606 -21.71 -15.73 30.31
CA THR A 606 -21.39 -14.93 29.11
C THR A 606 -22.36 -15.17 27.96
N LEU A 607 -22.53 -14.17 27.10
CA LEU A 607 -23.16 -14.34 25.78
C LEU A 607 -22.08 -14.72 24.76
N MET A 608 -22.20 -15.88 24.12
CA MET A 608 -21.22 -16.40 23.13
C MET A 608 -21.81 -16.62 21.73
N SER A 609 -22.90 -15.92 21.38
CA SER A 609 -23.57 -16.14 20.09
C SER A 609 -22.64 -15.79 18.93
N GLY A 610 -22.26 -16.76 18.09
CA GLY A 610 -21.38 -16.54 16.94
C GLY A 610 -19.88 -16.46 17.23
N VAL A 611 -19.43 -16.76 18.46
CA VAL A 611 -17.99 -16.78 18.81
C VAL A 611 -17.20 -17.74 17.92
N GLN A 612 -16.02 -17.32 17.47
CA GLN A 612 -15.10 -18.13 16.67
C GLN A 612 -13.88 -18.55 17.51
N PHE A 613 -13.74 -19.85 17.80
CA PHE A 613 -12.60 -20.40 18.54
C PHE A 613 -11.47 -20.95 17.64
N LYS A 614 -11.64 -20.94 16.31
CA LYS A 614 -10.96 -21.78 15.29
C LYS A 614 -9.55 -22.25 15.70
N GLU A 615 -9.48 -23.52 16.08
CA GLU A 615 -8.21 -24.22 16.25
C GLU A 615 -7.47 -24.34 14.90
N ILE A 616 -6.14 -24.44 14.96
CA ILE A 616 -5.37 -24.94 13.83
C ILE A 616 -5.65 -26.44 13.75
N PRO A 617 -6.06 -27.01 12.59
CA PRO A 617 -6.12 -28.46 12.45
C PRO A 617 -4.71 -29.03 12.58
N LEU A 618 -4.38 -29.53 13.77
CA LEU A 618 -3.12 -30.21 14.06
C LEU A 618 -3.12 -31.58 13.38
N ALA A 619 -2.89 -31.57 12.07
CA ALA A 619 -2.70 -32.74 11.22
C ALA A 619 -1.36 -33.43 11.49
N TYR A 620 -1.05 -33.72 12.75
CA TYR A 620 -0.08 -34.72 13.15
C TYR A 620 -0.65 -36.12 12.85
N THR A 621 -0.78 -36.42 11.57
CA THR A 621 -0.97 -37.80 11.09
C THR A 621 0.34 -38.56 11.35
N VAL A 622 0.50 -39.04 12.58
CA VAL A 622 1.54 -40.00 12.94
C VAL A 622 1.42 -41.18 11.95
N PRO A 623 2.49 -41.54 11.21
CA PRO A 623 2.43 -42.66 10.29
C PRO A 623 2.04 -43.93 11.05
N ARG A 624 0.94 -44.57 10.65
CA ARG A 624 0.64 -45.94 11.08
C ARG A 624 1.68 -46.87 10.45
N HIS A 625 2.81 -47.06 11.15
CA HIS A 625 3.72 -48.17 10.86
C HIS A 625 2.98 -49.48 11.14
N GLY A 626 2.53 -50.12 10.07
CA GLY A 626 1.91 -51.43 10.15
C GLY A 626 2.90 -52.53 10.54
N LYS A 627 2.40 -53.50 11.29
CA LYS A 627 2.78 -54.91 11.23
C LYS A 627 1.51 -55.72 11.09
#